data_AF-A0A7S1WGQ8-F1
#
_entry.id   AF-A0A7S1WGQ8-F1
#
_cell.length_a   1.000
_cell.length_b   1.000
_cell.length_c   1.000
_cell.angle_alpha   90.00
_cell.angle_beta   90.00
_cell.angle_gamma   90.00
#
_symmetry.space_group_name_H-M   'P 1'
#
loop_
_entity.id
_entity.type
_entity.pdbx_description
1 polymer ?
#
loop_
_entity_poly.entity_id
_entity_poly.type
_entity_poly.pdbx_seq_one_letter_code
_entity_poly.pdbx_strand_id
1 'polypeptide(L)'
;AVLCGMLTRWALPPALGPVEPQTFGRTELCTAIRSLDKAWARFENAYVSEIMKVQERAKHLVAEAIERERRLRAIEESRPEQDLFELPIYQVEVRNFVGCLSRLNSVANFQRKGRDDLSASILEGAIDVLMHCESGQCLPFDDAASAALDVAHTLASRVVESFVSLREYLCEVHGHLDQLHPQLCQNSGLVARLVEWEESWEVGARYMQCTERLSAICRLVADIRGAQGIAPDLAKMCEDYDPELFLVMPRIIWLCFLADPTKPWELMRHLLPHRFISGEDAADQFHRYVEGEPLRRSCSAPSLTSLDRRRRTQSPRVDAELQEMAKKFWGTEVRLEHALSGPLDRRSEVGAWEILIRRAVRGPGESEDLYAPLEPSRRGPAKAAVEDLMHDLEKWSMELQRHCPQDWNECVSVLTQCLSGKSRSERPTEFVV
;
A
#
# COMPACT_ATOMS: atom_id res chain seq x y z
N ALA A 1 49.48 22.40 6.43
CA ALA A 1 50.82 21.92 6.83
C ALA A 1 51.45 22.82 7.89
N VAL A 2 51.78 24.09 7.61
CA VAL A 2 52.44 25.01 8.58
C VAL A 2 51.60 25.27 9.83
N LEU A 3 50.32 25.60 9.66
CA LEU A 3 49.41 25.90 10.78
C LEU A 3 49.13 24.67 11.66
N CYS A 4 48.99 23.49 11.04
CA CYS A 4 48.91 22.22 11.77
C CYS A 4 50.19 21.97 12.59
N GLY A 5 51.38 22.14 12.00
CA GLY A 5 52.64 21.96 12.74
C GLY A 5 52.79 22.91 13.95
N MET A 6 52.27 24.13 13.86
CA MET A 6 52.24 25.08 14.98
C MET A 6 51.24 24.68 16.07
N LEU A 7 50.04 24.24 15.69
CA LEU A 7 49.03 23.76 16.64
C LEU A 7 49.44 22.45 17.32
N THR A 8 50.12 21.54 16.60
CA THR A 8 50.64 20.29 17.20
C THR A 8 51.75 20.58 18.22
N ARG A 9 52.56 21.63 18.00
CA ARG A 9 53.51 22.12 19.01
C ARG A 9 52.83 22.70 20.25
N TRP A 10 51.63 23.27 20.12
CA TRP A 10 50.84 23.77 21.26
C TRP A 10 50.14 22.66 22.04
N ALA A 11 49.85 21.53 21.40
CA ALA A 11 49.13 20.41 22.02
C ALA A 11 50.03 19.42 22.79
N LEU A 12 51.35 19.46 22.59
CA LEU A 12 52.30 18.58 23.28
C LEU A 12 52.51 19.04 24.73
N PRO A 13 52.29 18.18 25.74
CA PRO A 13 52.61 18.50 27.13
C PRO A 13 54.10 18.84 27.26
N PRO A 14 54.46 19.87 28.06
CA PRO A 14 55.86 20.20 28.26
C PRO A 14 56.58 18.99 28.87
N ALA A 15 57.55 18.46 28.13
CA ALA A 15 58.44 17.42 28.64
C ALA A 15 59.18 17.97 29.89
N LEU A 16 59.26 17.14 30.93
CA LEU A 16 59.67 17.43 32.32
C LEU A 16 61.11 18.00 32.49
N GLY A 17 61.38 19.15 31.90
CA GLY A 17 62.59 19.95 32.11
C GLY A 17 62.27 21.44 32.21
N PRO A 18 63.16 22.26 32.79
CA PRO A 18 62.98 23.70 32.90
C PRO A 18 63.15 24.34 31.52
N VAL A 19 62.09 24.33 30.73
CA VAL A 19 62.03 25.01 29.44
C VAL A 19 61.69 26.47 29.73
N GLU A 20 62.64 27.38 29.49
CA GLU A 20 62.35 28.81 29.45
C GLU A 20 61.13 29.04 28.55
N PRO A 21 60.11 29.78 29.00
CA PRO A 21 58.90 30.00 28.22
C PRO A 21 59.32 30.58 26.87
N GLN A 22 59.16 29.79 25.81
CA GLN A 22 59.42 30.26 24.45
C GLN A 22 58.44 31.40 24.19
N THR A 23 58.92 32.63 24.38
CA THR A 23 58.15 33.83 24.09
C THR A 23 58.02 33.90 22.57
N PHE A 24 56.88 33.43 22.06
CA PHE A 24 56.53 33.65 20.66
C PHE A 24 56.59 35.15 20.39
N GLY A 25 57.38 35.53 19.38
CA GLY A 25 57.44 36.92 18.97
C GLY A 25 56.05 37.41 18.57
N ARG A 26 55.66 38.60 19.01
CA ARG A 26 54.38 39.23 18.62
C ARG A 26 54.15 39.17 17.09
N THR A 27 55.23 39.27 16.32
CA THR A 27 55.25 39.15 14.86
C THR A 27 54.83 37.77 14.35
N GLU A 28 55.29 36.69 14.98
CA GLU A 28 54.93 35.31 14.62
C GLU A 28 53.46 35.03 14.89
N LEU A 29 52.95 35.46 16.06
CA LEU A 29 51.54 35.35 16.40
C LEU A 29 50.66 36.14 15.42
N CYS A 30 51.02 37.40 15.13
CA CYS A 30 50.31 38.20 14.13
C CYS A 30 50.33 37.54 12.74
N THR A 31 51.42 36.88 12.37
CA THR A 31 51.52 36.16 11.09
C THR A 31 50.64 34.92 11.06
N ALA A 32 50.61 34.15 12.16
CA ALA A 32 49.76 32.96 12.29
C ALA A 32 48.27 33.34 12.26
N ILE A 33 47.86 34.37 12.99
CA ILE A 33 46.46 34.87 12.98
C ILE A 33 46.06 35.36 11.59
N ARG A 34 46.90 36.15 10.91
CA ARG A 34 46.64 36.59 9.52
C ARG A 34 46.55 35.41 8.55
N SER A 35 47.35 34.36 8.76
CA SER A 35 47.28 33.15 7.94
C SER A 35 45.99 32.36 8.20
N LEU A 36 45.56 32.26 9.46
CA LEU A 36 44.31 31.62 9.84
C LEU A 36 43.11 32.37 9.25
N ASP A 37 43.06 33.69 9.44
CA ASP A 37 42.01 34.56 8.90
C ASP A 37 41.89 34.43 7.37
N LYS A 38 43.01 34.46 6.64
CA LYS A 38 43.02 34.22 5.19
C LYS A 38 42.54 32.83 4.80
N ALA A 39 42.89 31.80 5.57
CA ALA A 39 42.45 30.43 5.30
C ALA A 39 40.96 30.26 5.59
N TRP A 40 40.48 30.86 6.67
CA TRP A 40 39.09 30.87 7.07
C TRP A 40 38.22 31.60 6.06
N ALA A 41 38.59 32.82 5.64
CA ALA A 41 37.87 33.57 4.61
C ALA A 41 37.80 32.82 3.27
N ARG A 42 38.86 32.09 2.88
CA ARG A 42 38.84 31.23 1.68
C ARG A 42 37.88 30.05 1.84
N PHE A 43 37.89 29.41 3.01
CA PHE A 43 36.97 28.33 3.33
C PHE A 43 35.52 28.82 3.31
N GLU A 44 35.21 29.93 3.98
CA GLU A 44 33.87 30.54 3.99
C GLU A 44 33.41 30.91 2.58
N ASN A 45 34.28 31.51 1.76
CA ASN A 45 33.93 31.85 0.39
C ASN A 45 33.60 30.60 -0.45
N ALA A 46 34.39 29.53 -0.31
CA ALA A 46 34.13 28.26 -0.98
C ALA A 46 32.85 27.60 -0.47
N TYR A 47 32.64 27.57 0.85
CA TYR A 47 31.45 27.03 1.50
C TYR A 47 30.18 27.74 1.07
N VAL A 48 30.15 29.08 1.11
CA VAL A 48 29.02 29.90 0.67
C VAL A 48 28.76 29.67 -0.83
N SER A 49 29.81 29.62 -1.66
CA SER A 49 29.67 29.35 -3.10
C SER A 49 29.08 27.96 -3.38
N GLU A 50 29.53 26.93 -2.66
CA GLU A 50 28.97 25.58 -2.80
C GLU A 50 27.54 25.50 -2.30
N ILE A 51 27.21 26.17 -1.18
CA ILE A 51 25.82 26.30 -0.73
C ILE A 51 25.00 26.92 -1.85
N MET A 52 25.37 28.08 -2.37
CA MET A 52 24.64 28.77 -3.44
C MET A 52 24.37 27.86 -4.65
N LYS A 53 25.37 27.08 -5.09
CA LYS A 53 25.20 26.09 -6.17
C LYS A 53 24.19 24.99 -5.82
N VAL A 54 24.22 24.48 -4.59
CA VAL A 54 23.24 23.50 -4.12
C VAL A 54 21.85 24.12 -4.05
N GLN A 55 21.72 25.35 -3.54
CA GLN A 55 20.45 26.09 -3.49
C GLN A 55 19.88 26.28 -4.90
N GLU A 56 20.71 26.72 -5.85
CA GLU A 56 20.32 26.96 -7.23
C GLU A 56 19.84 25.67 -7.90
N ARG A 57 20.56 24.55 -7.73
CA ARG A 57 20.14 23.24 -8.27
C ARG A 57 18.83 22.74 -7.65
N ALA A 58 18.66 22.90 -6.34
CA ALA A 58 17.44 22.52 -5.63
C ALA A 58 16.23 23.35 -6.12
N LYS A 59 16.39 24.67 -6.17
CA LYS A 59 15.35 25.58 -6.68
C LYS A 59 15.05 25.32 -8.16
N HIS A 60 16.04 24.93 -8.95
CA HIS A 60 15.85 24.58 -10.36
C HIS A 60 14.89 23.40 -10.55
N LEU A 61 14.94 22.36 -9.70
CA LEU A 61 14.01 21.23 -9.79
C LEU A 61 12.55 21.66 -9.57
N VAL A 62 12.32 22.53 -8.58
CA VAL A 62 10.98 23.07 -8.29
C VAL A 62 10.53 24.00 -9.42
N ALA A 63 11.42 24.87 -9.91
CA ALA A 63 11.13 25.74 -11.04
C ALA A 63 10.81 24.96 -12.33
N GLU A 64 11.52 23.86 -12.61
CA GLU A 64 11.21 22.97 -13.72
C GLU A 64 9.82 22.35 -13.56
N ALA A 65 9.49 21.80 -12.39
CA ALA A 65 8.17 21.24 -12.13
C ALA A 65 7.04 22.27 -12.29
N ILE A 66 7.24 23.50 -11.83
CA ILE A 66 6.28 24.60 -12.00
C ILE A 66 6.08 24.96 -13.47
N GLU A 67 7.16 25.05 -14.25
CA GLU A 67 7.08 25.35 -15.69
C GLU A 67 6.31 24.26 -16.44
N ARG A 68 6.53 22.99 -16.09
CA ARG A 68 5.76 21.86 -16.64
C ARG A 68 4.29 21.92 -16.28
N GLU A 69 3.96 22.24 -15.02
CA GLU A 69 2.57 22.43 -14.60
C GLU A 69 1.90 23.58 -15.37
N ARG A 70 2.59 24.72 -15.55
CA ARG A 70 2.05 25.83 -16.33
C ARG A 70 1.75 25.44 -17.78
N ARG A 71 2.58 24.59 -18.38
CA ARG A 71 2.34 24.07 -19.75
C ARG A 71 1.13 23.14 -19.79
N LEU A 72 1.01 22.24 -18.81
CA LEU A 72 -0.18 21.39 -18.68
C LEU A 72 -1.45 22.23 -18.58
N ARG A 73 -1.47 23.21 -17.68
CA ARG A 73 -2.60 24.11 -17.51
C ARG A 73 -2.93 24.90 -18.78
N ALA A 74 -1.92 25.39 -19.50
CA ALA A 74 -2.14 26.08 -20.76
C ALA A 74 -2.77 25.18 -21.85
N ILE A 75 -2.42 23.88 -21.86
CA ILE A 75 -3.07 22.90 -22.76
C ILE A 75 -4.53 22.68 -22.32
N GLU A 76 -4.77 22.49 -21.02
CA GLU A 76 -6.10 22.30 -20.42
C GLU A 76 -7.02 23.51 -20.68
N GLU A 77 -6.54 24.74 -20.52
CA GLU A 77 -7.30 25.97 -20.78
C GLU A 77 -7.63 26.18 -22.27
N SER A 78 -6.83 25.62 -23.17
CA SER A 78 -7.01 25.80 -24.61
C SER A 78 -8.10 24.91 -25.23
N ARG A 79 -8.63 23.94 -24.48
CA ARG A 79 -9.52 22.89 -25.01
C ARG A 79 -10.60 22.46 -24.02
N PRO A 80 -11.75 21.97 -24.50
CA PRO A 80 -12.77 21.37 -23.63
C PRO A 80 -12.26 20.06 -23.00
N GLU A 81 -12.71 19.77 -21.78
CA GLU A 81 -12.22 18.66 -20.94
C GLU A 81 -12.38 17.27 -21.56
N GLN A 82 -13.42 17.07 -22.36
CA GLN A 82 -13.88 15.74 -22.82
C GLN A 82 -12.88 14.98 -23.71
N ASP A 83 -11.90 15.67 -24.32
CA ASP A 83 -10.91 15.05 -25.21
C ASP A 83 -9.46 15.18 -24.72
N LEU A 84 -9.20 15.78 -23.55
CA LEU A 84 -7.85 16.15 -23.12
C LEU A 84 -6.90 14.94 -23.02
N PHE A 85 -7.38 13.84 -22.45
CA PHE A 85 -6.56 12.63 -22.20
C PHE A 85 -6.20 11.88 -23.48
N GLU A 86 -6.93 12.07 -24.58
CA GLU A 86 -6.63 11.45 -25.87
C GLU A 86 -5.56 12.23 -26.66
N LEU A 87 -5.24 13.46 -26.24
CA LEU A 87 -4.29 14.30 -26.96
C LEU A 87 -2.84 13.86 -26.73
N PRO A 88 -2.10 13.49 -27.78
CA PRO A 88 -0.69 13.07 -27.62
C PRO A 88 0.18 14.14 -26.96
N ILE A 89 -0.09 15.42 -27.23
CA ILE A 89 0.63 16.54 -26.63
C ILE A 89 0.40 16.64 -25.11
N TYR A 90 -0.81 16.34 -24.64
CA TYR A 90 -1.15 16.36 -23.23
C TYR A 90 -0.47 15.17 -22.53
N GLN A 91 -0.60 13.98 -23.10
CA GLN A 91 0.04 12.77 -22.56
C GLN A 91 1.56 12.89 -22.44
N VAL A 92 2.23 13.46 -23.46
CA VAL A 92 3.67 13.72 -23.43
C VAL A 92 4.02 14.69 -22.30
N GLU A 93 3.25 15.77 -22.13
CA GLU A 93 3.55 16.74 -21.08
C GLU A 93 3.22 16.22 -19.67
N VAL A 94 2.20 15.38 -19.50
CA VAL A 94 1.91 14.67 -18.25
C VAL A 94 3.09 13.75 -17.90
N ARG A 95 3.59 12.96 -18.85
CA ARG A 95 4.77 12.11 -18.65
C ARG A 95 6.01 12.91 -18.27
N ASN A 96 6.25 14.04 -18.95
CA ASN A 96 7.36 14.93 -18.62
C ASN A 96 7.22 15.49 -17.19
N PHE A 97 6.02 15.95 -16.83
CA PHE A 97 5.73 16.50 -15.52
C PHE A 97 5.90 15.46 -14.42
N VAL A 98 5.30 14.28 -14.56
CA VAL A 98 5.48 13.15 -13.63
C VAL A 98 6.95 12.77 -13.50
N GLY A 99 7.70 12.72 -14.61
CA GLY A 99 9.14 12.50 -14.56
C GLY A 99 9.91 13.58 -13.78
N CYS A 100 9.44 14.83 -13.79
CA CYS A 100 10.00 15.88 -12.93
C CYS A 100 9.63 15.68 -11.46
N LEU A 101 8.38 15.29 -11.17
CA LEU A 101 7.90 14.99 -9.82
C LEU A 101 8.68 13.83 -9.18
N SER A 102 8.95 12.76 -9.93
CA SER A 102 9.75 11.62 -9.47
C SER A 102 11.19 12.04 -9.09
N ARG A 103 11.81 12.92 -9.88
CA ARG A 103 13.12 13.51 -9.54
C ARG A 103 13.06 14.45 -8.32
N LEU A 104 11.99 15.22 -8.21
CA LEU A 104 11.78 16.10 -7.07
C LEU A 104 11.59 15.29 -5.78
N ASN A 105 10.84 14.19 -5.87
CA ASN A 105 10.60 13.24 -4.79
C ASN A 105 11.91 12.63 -4.26
N SER A 106 12.80 12.17 -5.14
CA SER A 106 14.08 11.57 -4.72
C SER A 106 15.04 12.53 -4.04
N VAL A 107 14.87 13.84 -4.23
CA VAL A 107 15.70 14.87 -3.60
C VAL A 107 15.06 15.44 -2.34
N ALA A 108 13.74 15.57 -2.28
CA ALA A 108 13.05 16.27 -1.19
C ALA A 108 12.45 15.31 -0.13
N ASN A 109 12.03 14.10 -0.51
CA ASN A 109 11.31 13.20 0.37
C ASN A 109 12.23 12.22 1.11
N PHE A 110 12.87 12.69 2.17
CA PHE A 110 13.68 11.84 3.07
C PHE A 110 12.86 11.08 4.11
N GLN A 111 11.57 11.39 4.27
CA GLN A 111 10.69 10.70 5.23
C GLN A 111 10.28 9.32 4.71
N ARG A 112 10.22 9.15 3.38
CA ARG A 112 9.99 7.87 2.70
C ARG A 112 11.27 7.41 2.00
N LYS A 113 11.14 6.64 0.92
CA LYS A 113 12.27 6.12 0.15
C LYS A 113 12.80 7.15 -0.85
N GLY A 114 12.00 8.16 -1.20
CA GLY A 114 12.36 9.13 -2.24
C GLY A 114 12.42 8.44 -3.60
N ARG A 115 11.37 7.68 -3.95
CA ARG A 115 11.32 6.91 -5.19
C ARG A 115 11.29 7.80 -6.41
N ASP A 116 12.06 7.42 -7.43
CA ASP A 116 12.11 8.06 -8.74
C ASP A 116 11.57 7.16 -9.88
N ASP A 117 11.13 5.94 -9.55
CA ASP A 117 10.67 4.91 -10.50
C ASP A 117 9.15 4.91 -10.74
N LEU A 118 8.41 5.85 -10.15
CA LEU A 118 6.97 6.01 -10.32
C LEU A 118 6.66 6.71 -11.67
N SER A 119 5.82 6.08 -12.50
CA SER A 119 5.54 6.49 -13.89
C SER A 119 4.12 7.01 -14.11
N ALA A 120 3.93 7.82 -15.15
CA ALA A 120 2.61 8.38 -15.50
C ALA A 120 1.56 7.31 -15.84
N SER A 121 1.97 6.09 -16.19
CA SER A 121 1.05 4.96 -16.41
C SER A 121 0.22 4.60 -15.17
N ILE A 122 0.68 4.97 -13.96
CA ILE A 122 -0.11 4.82 -12.73
C ILE A 122 -1.30 5.78 -12.74
N LEU A 123 -1.07 7.05 -13.11
CA LEU A 123 -2.11 8.07 -13.24
C LEU A 123 -3.07 7.74 -14.39
N GLU A 124 -2.53 7.34 -15.55
CA GLU A 124 -3.33 6.92 -16.71
C GLU A 124 -4.28 5.76 -16.32
N GLY A 125 -3.75 4.71 -15.66
CA GLY A 125 -4.58 3.60 -15.17
C GLY A 125 -5.60 4.01 -14.10
N ALA A 126 -5.31 5.03 -13.28
CA ALA A 126 -6.27 5.55 -12.32
C ALA A 126 -7.42 6.29 -12.99
N ILE A 127 -7.12 7.14 -13.97
CA ILE A 127 -8.14 7.85 -14.76
C ILE A 127 -9.02 6.84 -15.49
N ASP A 128 -8.42 5.82 -16.13
CA ASP A 128 -9.17 4.75 -16.79
C ASP A 128 -10.14 4.08 -15.81
N VAL A 129 -9.68 3.69 -14.62
CA VAL A 129 -10.55 3.08 -13.59
C VAL A 129 -11.70 3.99 -13.19
N LEU A 130 -11.46 5.30 -13.01
CA LEU A 130 -12.51 6.26 -12.66
C LEU A 130 -13.54 6.41 -13.78
N MET A 131 -13.10 6.53 -15.03
CA MET A 131 -14.00 6.61 -16.19
C MET A 131 -14.89 5.36 -16.31
N HIS A 132 -14.35 4.17 -16.05
CA HIS A 132 -15.13 2.94 -16.02
C HIS A 132 -16.16 2.97 -14.88
N CYS A 133 -15.80 3.46 -13.69
CA CYS A 133 -16.73 3.59 -12.57
C CYS A 133 -17.87 4.58 -12.86
N GLU A 134 -17.58 5.73 -13.46
CA GLU A 134 -18.56 6.77 -13.78
C GLU A 134 -19.53 6.36 -14.89
N SER A 135 -19.04 5.63 -15.89
CA SER A 135 -19.89 5.16 -16.99
C SER A 135 -20.89 4.09 -16.58
N GLY A 136 -20.83 3.59 -15.34
CA GLY A 136 -21.62 2.46 -14.86
C GLY A 136 -21.34 1.16 -15.62
N GLN A 137 -20.35 1.16 -16.52
CA GLN A 137 -19.85 -0.05 -17.13
C GLN A 137 -19.19 -0.84 -16.02
N CYS A 138 -19.79 -1.98 -15.69
CA CYS A 138 -19.15 -2.90 -14.78
C CYS A 138 -17.77 -3.20 -15.36
N LEU A 139 -16.74 -2.96 -14.55
CA LEU A 139 -15.47 -3.66 -14.74
C LEU A 139 -15.79 -5.15 -14.96
N PRO A 140 -14.95 -5.92 -15.67
CA PRO A 140 -15.22 -7.31 -16.03
C PRO A 140 -15.29 -8.30 -14.83
N PHE A 141 -15.75 -7.83 -13.67
CA PHE A 141 -15.93 -8.53 -12.41
C PHE A 141 -17.42 -8.88 -12.23
N ASP A 142 -17.71 -10.17 -12.08
CA ASP A 142 -19.05 -10.71 -11.83
C ASP A 142 -19.77 -10.09 -10.61
N ASP A 143 -21.11 -9.98 -10.71
CA ASP A 143 -22.23 -9.85 -9.73
C ASP A 143 -22.09 -9.00 -8.44
N ALA A 144 -20.89 -8.67 -7.96
CA ALA A 144 -20.61 -7.87 -6.77
C ALA A 144 -20.40 -6.37 -7.11
N ALA A 145 -21.13 -5.88 -8.12
CA ALA A 145 -20.77 -4.68 -8.88
C ALA A 145 -20.59 -3.41 -8.02
N SER A 146 -21.51 -3.10 -7.10
CA SER A 146 -21.46 -1.78 -6.41
C SER A 146 -20.28 -1.66 -5.45
N ALA A 147 -20.09 -2.62 -4.54
CA ALA A 147 -19.02 -2.53 -3.54
C ALA A 147 -17.63 -2.62 -4.17
N ALA A 148 -17.49 -3.40 -5.24
CA ALA A 148 -16.24 -3.51 -5.99
C ALA A 148 -15.88 -2.19 -6.68
N LEU A 149 -16.87 -1.51 -7.28
CA LEU A 149 -16.69 -0.20 -7.91
C LEU A 149 -16.26 0.85 -6.88
N ASP A 150 -16.86 0.88 -5.69
CA ASP A 150 -16.49 1.84 -4.64
C ASP A 150 -15.00 1.73 -4.25
N VAL A 151 -14.49 0.50 -4.17
CA VAL A 151 -13.09 0.22 -3.80
C VAL A 151 -12.12 0.67 -4.89
N ALA A 152 -12.41 0.29 -6.14
CA ALA A 152 -11.60 0.68 -7.28
C ALA A 152 -11.58 2.21 -7.44
N HIS A 153 -12.76 2.84 -7.33
CA HIS A 153 -12.91 4.29 -7.31
C HIS A 153 -12.09 4.92 -6.19
N THR A 154 -12.20 4.43 -4.95
CA THR A 154 -11.45 4.97 -3.80
C THR A 154 -9.94 4.95 -4.01
N LEU A 155 -9.39 3.86 -4.56
CA LEU A 155 -7.95 3.77 -4.84
C LEU A 155 -7.53 4.72 -5.97
N ALA A 156 -8.33 4.76 -7.04
CA ALA A 156 -8.04 5.59 -8.19
C ALA A 156 -8.15 7.09 -7.91
N SER A 157 -9.21 7.51 -7.21
CA SER A 157 -9.39 8.90 -6.77
C SER A 157 -8.18 9.37 -5.99
N ARG A 158 -7.60 8.55 -5.11
CA ARG A 158 -6.45 8.97 -4.30
C ARG A 158 -5.18 9.20 -5.09
N VAL A 159 -4.94 8.42 -6.16
CA VAL A 159 -3.82 8.66 -7.07
C VAL A 159 -4.01 10.01 -7.76
N VAL A 160 -5.22 10.27 -8.28
CA VAL A 160 -5.57 11.51 -8.97
C VAL A 160 -5.53 12.72 -8.03
N GLU A 161 -6.16 12.62 -6.85
CA GLU A 161 -6.19 13.67 -5.82
C GLU A 161 -4.79 14.06 -5.37
N SER A 162 -3.90 13.09 -5.10
CA SER A 162 -2.52 13.40 -4.72
C SER A 162 -1.74 14.10 -5.85
N PHE A 163 -2.05 13.78 -7.10
CA PHE A 163 -1.44 14.42 -8.27
C PHE A 163 -1.94 15.86 -8.41
N VAL A 164 -3.26 16.07 -8.35
CA VAL A 164 -3.89 17.39 -8.39
C VAL A 164 -3.39 18.26 -7.25
N SER A 165 -3.33 17.72 -6.03
CA SER A 165 -2.91 18.48 -4.87
C SER A 165 -1.44 18.92 -4.93
N LEU A 166 -0.57 18.11 -5.53
CA LEU A 166 0.82 18.50 -5.78
C LEU A 166 0.92 19.59 -6.87
N ARG A 167 0.06 19.57 -7.89
CA ARG A 167 -0.06 20.64 -8.90
C ARG A 167 -0.49 21.97 -8.27
N GLU A 168 -1.50 21.93 -7.42
CA GLU A 168 -1.99 23.09 -6.65
C GLU A 168 -0.87 23.70 -5.81
N TYR A 169 -0.15 22.87 -5.05
CA TYR A 169 1.00 23.31 -4.26
C TYR A 169 2.08 24.01 -5.12
N LEU A 170 2.43 23.44 -6.27
CA LEU A 170 3.43 24.05 -7.17
C LEU A 170 2.96 25.40 -7.71
N CYS A 171 1.67 25.56 -7.96
CA CYS A 171 1.09 26.83 -8.39
C CYS A 171 1.18 27.90 -7.29
N GLU A 172 0.96 27.55 -6.03
CA GLU A 172 1.13 28.45 -4.87
C GLU A 172 2.60 28.86 -4.68
N VAL A 173 3.52 27.90 -4.85
CA VAL A 173 4.97 28.11 -4.70
C VAL A 173 5.55 28.98 -5.81
N HIS A 174 4.93 29.04 -7.00
CA HIS A 174 5.44 29.81 -8.14
C HIS A 174 5.75 31.28 -7.80
N GLY A 175 4.91 31.92 -6.98
CA GLY A 175 5.11 33.30 -6.54
C GLY A 175 6.15 33.47 -5.41
N HIS A 176 6.62 32.37 -4.82
CA HIS A 176 7.40 32.34 -3.58
C HIS A 176 8.68 31.50 -3.69
N LEU A 177 9.17 31.24 -4.92
CA LEU A 177 10.40 30.47 -5.15
C LEU A 177 11.63 31.00 -4.39
N ASP A 178 11.69 32.32 -4.16
CA ASP A 178 12.76 32.94 -3.40
C ASP A 178 12.73 32.58 -1.90
N GLN A 179 11.54 32.31 -1.37
CA GLN A 179 11.29 31.96 0.04
C GLN A 179 11.51 30.47 0.34
N LEU A 180 11.57 29.61 -0.69
CA LEU A 180 11.81 28.18 -0.50
C LEU A 180 13.14 27.93 0.22
N HIS A 181 13.08 27.06 1.22
CA HIS A 181 14.26 26.61 1.90
C HIS A 181 15.15 25.82 0.91
N PRO A 182 16.46 26.16 0.81
CA PRO A 182 17.37 25.54 -0.15
C PRO A 182 17.55 24.03 0.01
N GLN A 183 17.45 23.53 1.24
CA GLN A 183 17.34 22.10 1.50
C GLN A 183 15.86 21.73 1.37
N LEU A 184 15.48 21.14 0.23
CA LEU A 184 14.07 20.92 -0.13
C LEU A 184 13.30 20.13 0.93
N CYS A 185 13.97 19.24 1.63
CA CYS A 185 13.41 18.43 2.72
C CYS A 185 12.98 19.19 3.96
N GLN A 186 13.38 20.46 4.10
CA GLN A 186 12.92 21.31 5.18
C GLN A 186 11.64 22.08 4.82
N ASN A 187 11.21 22.05 3.55
CA ASN A 187 9.93 22.63 3.14
C ASN A 187 8.82 21.64 3.48
N SER A 188 8.25 21.76 4.67
CA SER A 188 7.29 20.80 5.22
C SER A 188 6.08 20.56 4.32
N GLY A 189 5.55 21.62 3.69
CA GLY A 189 4.45 21.53 2.73
C GLY A 189 4.80 20.68 1.50
N LEU A 190 5.95 20.94 0.86
CA LEU A 190 6.43 20.15 -0.28
C LEU A 190 6.60 18.68 0.11
N VAL A 191 7.27 18.42 1.24
CA VAL A 191 7.51 17.06 1.71
C VAL A 191 6.20 16.33 2.00
N ALA A 192 5.24 16.99 2.65
CA ALA A 192 3.94 16.38 2.93
C ALA A 192 3.20 15.96 1.65
N ARG A 193 3.19 16.83 0.62
CA ARG A 193 2.57 16.51 -0.68
C ARG A 193 3.30 15.41 -1.43
N LEU A 194 4.63 15.42 -1.42
CA LEU A 194 5.44 14.36 -2.04
C LEU A 194 5.29 13.02 -1.33
N VAL A 195 5.21 13.01 0.01
CA VAL A 195 4.92 11.80 0.78
C VAL A 195 3.57 11.25 0.37
N GLU A 196 2.51 12.08 0.39
CA GLU A 196 1.16 11.66 0.00
C GLU A 196 1.11 11.10 -1.42
N TRP A 197 1.74 11.79 -2.37
CA TRP A 197 1.90 11.35 -3.76
C TRP A 197 2.65 10.02 -3.84
N GLU A 198 3.78 9.84 -3.15
CA GLU A 198 4.52 8.58 -3.14
C GLU A 198 3.65 7.44 -2.54
N GLU A 199 2.92 7.67 -1.44
CA GLU A 199 2.10 6.59 -0.83
C GLU A 199 0.97 6.13 -1.76
N SER A 200 0.22 7.07 -2.34
CA SER A 200 -0.91 6.73 -3.21
C SER A 200 -0.43 6.09 -4.52
N TRP A 201 0.69 6.55 -5.07
CA TRP A 201 1.25 6.02 -6.30
C TRP A 201 1.92 4.65 -6.11
N GLU A 202 2.55 4.37 -4.95
CA GLU A 202 3.01 3.02 -4.61
C GLU A 202 1.83 2.03 -4.55
N VAL A 203 0.70 2.45 -3.97
CA VAL A 203 -0.53 1.66 -3.92
C VAL A 203 -1.13 1.47 -5.31
N GLY A 204 -1.19 2.54 -6.13
CA GLY A 204 -1.68 2.47 -7.51
C GLY A 204 -0.84 1.53 -8.38
N ALA A 205 0.49 1.66 -8.32
CA ALA A 205 1.42 0.77 -9.02
C ALA A 205 1.24 -0.69 -8.59
N ARG A 206 1.05 -0.93 -7.29
CA ARG A 206 0.93 -2.30 -6.77
C ARG A 206 -0.43 -2.91 -7.04
N TYR A 207 -1.53 -2.24 -6.74
CA TYR A 207 -2.86 -2.84 -6.73
C TYR A 207 -3.70 -2.53 -7.95
N MET A 208 -3.50 -1.39 -8.61
CA MET A 208 -4.38 -0.96 -9.72
C MET A 208 -3.85 -1.35 -11.10
N GLN A 209 -2.53 -1.35 -11.30
CA GLN A 209 -1.95 -1.72 -12.60
C GLN A 209 -2.12 -3.20 -12.96
N CYS A 210 -2.43 -4.06 -11.98
CA CYS A 210 -2.77 -5.47 -12.20
C CYS A 210 -4.27 -5.67 -11.95
N THR A 211 -5.03 -5.83 -13.03
CA THR A 211 -6.50 -5.98 -13.00
C THR A 211 -6.95 -7.13 -12.10
N GLU A 212 -6.22 -8.24 -12.08
CA GLU A 212 -6.51 -9.41 -11.24
C GLU A 212 -6.33 -9.09 -9.75
N ARG A 213 -5.30 -8.31 -9.41
CA ARG A 213 -5.04 -7.89 -8.03
C ARG A 213 -6.05 -6.84 -7.56
N LEU A 214 -6.41 -5.89 -8.43
CA LEU A 214 -7.48 -4.94 -8.16
C LEU A 214 -8.79 -5.68 -7.89
N SER A 215 -9.15 -6.64 -8.77
CA SER A 215 -10.33 -7.49 -8.60
C SER A 215 -10.33 -8.24 -7.27
N ALA A 216 -9.18 -8.84 -6.91
CA ALA A 216 -9.01 -9.57 -5.67
C ALA A 216 -9.25 -8.66 -4.45
N ILE A 217 -8.72 -7.43 -4.44
CA ILE A 217 -8.94 -6.46 -3.37
C ILE A 217 -10.40 -6.03 -3.31
N CYS A 218 -11.01 -5.67 -4.44
CA CYS A 218 -12.42 -5.27 -4.52
C CYS A 218 -13.35 -6.35 -3.93
N ARG A 219 -13.14 -7.62 -4.32
CA ARG A 219 -13.92 -8.76 -3.81
C ARG A 219 -13.66 -9.00 -2.34
N LEU A 220 -12.40 -8.96 -1.91
CA LEU A 220 -12.05 -9.19 -0.51
C LEU A 220 -12.68 -8.12 0.40
N VAL A 221 -12.69 -6.85 -0.01
CA VAL A 221 -13.39 -5.79 0.73
C VAL A 221 -14.90 -6.07 0.80
N ALA A 222 -15.52 -6.51 -0.30
CA ALA A 222 -16.94 -6.89 -0.29
C ALA A 222 -17.22 -8.07 0.66
N ASP A 223 -16.36 -9.09 0.67
CA ASP A 223 -16.46 -10.23 1.58
C ASP A 223 -16.28 -9.81 3.06
N ILE A 224 -15.31 -8.92 3.34
CA ILE A 224 -15.09 -8.37 4.69
C ILE A 224 -16.29 -7.52 5.13
N ARG A 225 -16.88 -6.70 4.25
CA ARG A 225 -18.13 -5.97 4.56
C ARG A 225 -19.28 -6.92 4.86
N GLY A 226 -19.38 -8.03 4.13
CA GLY A 226 -20.30 -9.12 4.46
C GLY A 226 -20.04 -9.70 5.86
N ALA A 227 -18.77 -9.92 6.21
CA ALA A 227 -18.37 -10.38 7.53
C ALA A 227 -18.67 -9.35 8.65
N GLN A 228 -18.54 -8.05 8.37
CA GLN A 228 -18.92 -6.97 9.30
C GLN A 228 -20.43 -7.01 9.62
N GLY A 229 -21.27 -7.35 8.64
CA GLY A 229 -22.71 -7.56 8.86
C GLY A 229 -23.03 -8.77 9.75
N ILE A 230 -22.20 -9.81 9.69
CA ILE A 230 -22.32 -11.03 10.51
C ILE A 230 -21.81 -10.82 11.95
N ALA A 231 -20.71 -10.08 12.09
CA ALA A 231 -19.99 -9.86 13.32
C ALA A 231 -19.72 -8.35 13.51
N PRO A 232 -20.64 -7.61 14.18
CA PRO A 232 -20.52 -6.17 14.36
C PRO A 232 -19.25 -5.72 15.09
N ASP A 233 -18.67 -6.58 15.93
CA ASP A 233 -17.38 -6.32 16.59
C ASP A 233 -16.27 -6.06 15.56
N LEU A 234 -16.32 -6.71 14.38
CA LEU A 234 -15.39 -6.44 13.28
C LEU A 234 -15.59 -5.05 12.67
N ALA A 235 -16.84 -4.62 12.50
CA ALA A 235 -17.12 -3.28 12.00
C ALA A 235 -16.56 -2.22 12.94
N LYS A 236 -16.76 -2.41 14.25
CA LYS A 236 -16.20 -1.55 15.29
C LYS A 236 -14.68 -1.54 15.27
N MET A 237 -14.04 -2.71 15.16
CA MET A 237 -12.58 -2.80 15.05
C MET A 237 -12.03 -2.04 13.83
N CYS A 238 -12.73 -2.08 12.70
CA CYS A 238 -12.35 -1.29 11.52
C CYS A 238 -12.53 0.21 11.71
N GLU A 239 -13.59 0.65 12.39
CA GLU A 239 -13.87 2.06 12.65
C GLU A 239 -12.89 2.68 13.66
N ASP A 240 -12.58 1.94 14.72
CA ASP A 240 -11.72 2.38 15.82
C ASP A 240 -10.22 2.16 15.53
N TYR A 241 -9.87 1.55 14.39
CA TYR A 241 -8.51 1.07 14.08
C TYR A 241 -7.93 0.20 15.20
N ASP A 242 -8.76 -0.71 15.73
CA ASP A 242 -8.41 -1.55 16.87
C ASP A 242 -7.21 -2.47 16.54
N PRO A 243 -6.19 -2.57 17.41
CA PRO A 243 -5.04 -3.43 17.19
C PRO A 243 -5.39 -4.92 17.04
N GLU A 244 -6.52 -5.40 17.58
CA GLU A 244 -7.00 -6.77 17.37
C GLU A 244 -7.34 -7.06 15.91
N LEU A 245 -7.57 -6.03 15.09
CA LEU A 245 -7.79 -6.17 13.66
C LEU A 245 -6.63 -6.88 12.96
N PHE A 246 -5.39 -6.68 13.43
CA PHE A 246 -4.21 -7.38 12.90
C PHE A 246 -4.23 -8.88 13.16
N LEU A 247 -4.99 -9.33 14.16
CA LEU A 247 -5.17 -10.74 14.46
C LEU A 247 -6.38 -11.33 13.72
N VAL A 248 -7.46 -10.55 13.55
CA VAL A 248 -8.72 -11.00 12.95
C VAL A 248 -8.70 -10.93 11.42
N MET A 249 -8.15 -9.87 10.83
CA MET A 249 -8.13 -9.68 9.38
C MET A 249 -7.48 -10.84 8.61
N PRO A 250 -6.28 -11.34 8.97
CA PRO A 250 -5.68 -12.49 8.27
C PRO A 250 -6.56 -13.74 8.31
N ARG A 251 -7.28 -13.99 9.42
CA ARG A 251 -8.19 -15.14 9.56
C ARG A 251 -9.35 -15.02 8.58
N ILE A 252 -9.96 -13.85 8.46
CA ILE A 252 -11.05 -13.60 7.53
C ILE A 252 -10.57 -13.76 6.09
N ILE A 253 -9.41 -13.19 5.74
CA ILE A 253 -8.81 -13.34 4.40
C ILE A 253 -8.62 -14.82 4.07
N TRP A 254 -8.11 -15.62 5.01
CA TRP A 254 -7.97 -17.05 4.81
C TRP A 254 -9.31 -17.76 4.65
N LEU A 255 -10.33 -17.44 5.45
CA LEU A 255 -11.66 -18.02 5.28
C LEU A 255 -12.26 -17.68 3.90
N CYS A 256 -12.11 -16.43 3.44
CA CYS A 256 -12.53 -16.01 2.10
C CYS A 256 -11.80 -16.79 1.01
N PHE A 257 -10.48 -16.94 1.13
CA PHE A 257 -9.69 -17.73 0.20
C PHE A 257 -10.06 -19.22 0.21
N LEU A 258 -10.28 -19.82 1.39
CA LEU A 258 -10.62 -21.25 1.49
C LEU A 258 -12.03 -21.54 0.95
N ALA A 259 -12.97 -20.61 1.13
CA ALA A 259 -14.33 -20.70 0.60
C ALA A 259 -14.35 -20.57 -0.94
N ASP A 260 -13.50 -19.70 -1.49
CA ASP A 260 -13.36 -19.54 -2.94
C ASP A 260 -11.93 -19.16 -3.35
N PRO A 261 -11.06 -20.17 -3.60
CA PRO A 261 -9.65 -19.93 -3.90
C PRO A 261 -9.41 -19.14 -5.18
N THR A 262 -10.42 -19.07 -6.07
CA THR A 262 -10.29 -18.37 -7.36
C THR A 262 -10.36 -16.86 -7.22
N LYS A 263 -10.98 -16.36 -6.14
CA LYS A 263 -11.29 -14.94 -5.97
C LYS A 263 -10.07 -14.11 -5.52
N PRO A 264 -9.43 -14.39 -4.36
CA PRO A 264 -8.25 -13.64 -3.95
C PRO A 264 -6.94 -14.34 -4.32
N TRP A 265 -6.95 -15.19 -5.36
CA TRP A 265 -5.78 -15.98 -5.78
C TRP A 265 -4.52 -15.12 -5.95
N GLU A 266 -4.61 -14.08 -6.78
CA GLU A 266 -3.44 -13.27 -7.14
C GLU A 266 -2.91 -12.46 -5.94
N LEU A 267 -3.80 -12.05 -5.03
CA LEU A 267 -3.43 -11.38 -3.80
C LEU A 267 -2.71 -12.34 -2.85
N MET A 268 -3.26 -13.54 -2.64
CA MET A 268 -2.66 -14.55 -1.76
C MET A 268 -1.32 -15.05 -2.30
N ARG A 269 -1.21 -15.24 -3.62
CA ARG A 269 0.04 -15.58 -4.29
C ARG A 269 1.11 -14.50 -4.10
N HIS A 270 0.71 -13.23 -4.12
CA HIS A 270 1.64 -12.12 -3.87
C HIS A 270 2.11 -12.09 -2.41
N LEU A 271 1.22 -12.34 -1.44
CA LEU A 271 1.54 -12.27 -0.01
C LEU A 271 2.27 -13.52 0.51
N LEU A 272 2.06 -14.69 -0.10
CA LEU A 272 2.64 -15.97 0.31
C LEU A 272 3.20 -16.77 -0.88
N PRO A 273 4.11 -16.23 -1.69
CA PRO A 273 4.54 -16.85 -2.95
C PRO A 273 5.02 -18.30 -2.81
N HIS A 274 5.63 -18.66 -1.67
CA HIS A 274 6.14 -20.01 -1.43
C HIS A 274 5.05 -21.10 -1.29
N ARG A 275 3.79 -20.73 -1.03
CA ARG A 275 2.65 -21.65 -0.95
C ARG A 275 2.03 -21.98 -2.31
N PHE A 276 2.47 -21.27 -3.34
CA PHE A 276 1.90 -21.26 -4.68
C PHE A 276 2.99 -21.72 -5.65
N ILE A 277 2.89 -22.95 -6.16
CA ILE A 277 3.93 -23.54 -6.99
C ILE A 277 3.89 -22.87 -8.36
N SER A 278 4.82 -21.95 -8.61
CA SER A 278 5.08 -21.39 -9.93
C SER A 278 5.56 -22.53 -10.83
N GLY A 279 4.68 -23.08 -11.67
CA GLY A 279 5.13 -23.91 -12.78
C GLY A 279 6.00 -23.06 -13.69
N GLU A 280 7.26 -23.44 -13.91
CA GLU A 280 8.21 -22.72 -14.78
C GLU A 280 7.67 -22.53 -16.23
N ASP A 281 6.62 -23.27 -16.62
CA ASP A 281 5.95 -23.16 -17.93
C ASP A 281 4.73 -22.21 -17.97
N ALA A 282 4.32 -21.60 -16.84
CA ALA A 282 3.06 -20.85 -16.78
C ALA A 282 3.17 -19.38 -17.23
N ALA A 283 4.38 -18.81 -17.28
CA ALA A 283 4.58 -17.41 -17.67
C ALA A 283 4.26 -17.13 -19.15
N ASP A 284 4.39 -18.13 -20.03
CA ASP A 284 4.13 -17.99 -21.48
C ASP A 284 2.65 -18.18 -21.88
N GLN A 285 1.78 -18.64 -20.97
CA GLN A 285 0.38 -18.98 -21.29
C GLN A 285 -0.68 -17.98 -20.81
N PHE A 286 -0.33 -17.02 -19.96
CA PHE A 286 -1.31 -16.14 -19.31
C PHE A 286 -1.92 -15.05 -20.21
N HIS A 287 -1.36 -14.83 -21.42
CA HIS A 287 -1.86 -13.81 -22.36
C HIS A 287 -2.98 -14.27 -23.31
N ARG A 288 -3.48 -15.51 -23.21
CA ARG A 288 -4.68 -15.94 -23.92
C ARG A 288 -5.69 -16.42 -22.91
N TYR A 289 -6.96 -16.05 -23.11
CA TYR A 289 -8.17 -16.49 -22.40
C TYR A 289 -8.78 -15.50 -21.40
N VAL A 290 -9.60 -14.61 -21.94
CA VAL A 290 -10.78 -14.06 -21.24
C VAL A 290 -11.99 -14.44 -22.08
N GLU A 291 -12.87 -15.29 -21.52
CA GLU A 291 -14.33 -15.35 -21.73
C GLU A 291 -14.89 -16.64 -21.09
N GLY A 292 -15.67 -16.52 -20.02
CA GLY A 292 -16.39 -17.65 -19.42
C GLY A 292 -17.09 -17.36 -18.09
N GLU A 293 -18.42 -17.20 -18.18
CA GLU A 293 -19.50 -17.13 -17.17
C GLU A 293 -19.27 -17.65 -15.72
N PRO A 294 -19.81 -16.95 -14.69
CA PRO A 294 -19.77 -17.37 -13.29
C PRO A 294 -20.83 -18.43 -12.93
N LEU A 295 -20.39 -19.47 -12.20
CA LEU A 295 -21.27 -20.48 -11.61
C LEU A 295 -21.93 -19.94 -10.32
N ARG A 296 -23.24 -19.71 -10.38
CA ARG A 296 -24.09 -19.46 -9.21
C ARG A 296 -24.24 -20.73 -8.36
N ARG A 297 -24.27 -20.51 -7.04
CA ARG A 297 -24.50 -21.49 -5.97
C ARG A 297 -25.75 -22.33 -6.21
N SER A 298 -25.58 -23.62 -6.47
CA SER A 298 -26.60 -24.64 -6.24
C SER A 298 -25.99 -25.72 -5.36
N CYS A 299 -26.54 -25.84 -4.16
CA CYS A 299 -26.11 -26.76 -3.13
C CYS A 299 -26.44 -28.20 -3.54
N SER A 300 -25.45 -28.88 -4.10
CA SER A 300 -25.38 -30.34 -4.20
C SER A 300 -23.91 -30.72 -4.12
N ALA A 301 -23.52 -31.55 -3.16
CA ALA A 301 -22.17 -32.10 -3.07
C ALA A 301 -21.75 -32.69 -4.42
N PRO A 302 -20.60 -32.29 -5.01
CA PRO A 302 -20.14 -32.91 -6.25
C PRO A 302 -19.67 -34.32 -5.95
N SER A 303 -20.21 -35.31 -6.69
CA SER A 303 -19.62 -36.64 -6.70
C SER A 303 -18.22 -36.53 -7.31
N LEU A 304 -17.20 -36.93 -6.55
CA LEU A 304 -15.77 -36.80 -6.87
C LEU A 304 -15.30 -37.65 -8.07
N THR A 305 -16.18 -38.20 -8.91
CA THR A 305 -15.82 -39.19 -9.94
C THR A 305 -16.39 -38.97 -11.34
N SER A 306 -17.07 -37.86 -11.68
CA SER A 306 -17.67 -37.70 -13.03
C SER A 306 -17.45 -36.38 -13.77
N LEU A 307 -16.43 -35.60 -13.46
CA LEU A 307 -16.20 -34.27 -14.06
C LEU A 307 -14.85 -34.14 -14.78
N ASP A 308 -14.41 -35.20 -15.48
CA ASP A 308 -13.03 -35.27 -15.98
C ASP A 308 -12.88 -35.06 -17.50
N ARG A 309 -13.76 -34.29 -18.17
CA ARG A 309 -13.58 -34.11 -19.64
C ARG A 309 -13.85 -32.78 -20.33
N ARG A 310 -14.38 -31.73 -19.70
CA ARG A 310 -14.45 -30.41 -20.36
C ARG A 310 -14.28 -29.27 -19.37
N ARG A 311 -13.30 -28.40 -19.67
CA ARG A 311 -12.76 -27.27 -18.89
C ARG A 311 -11.70 -27.68 -17.86
N ARG A 312 -10.47 -27.95 -18.35
CA ARG A 312 -9.26 -27.77 -17.56
C ARG A 312 -8.99 -26.26 -17.45
N THR A 313 -9.76 -25.54 -16.64
CA THR A 313 -9.16 -24.43 -15.90
C THR A 313 -8.05 -25.08 -15.09
N GLN A 314 -6.80 -24.73 -15.33
CA GLN A 314 -5.70 -25.26 -14.53
C GLN A 314 -5.91 -24.71 -13.12
N SER A 315 -6.56 -25.49 -12.27
CA SER A 315 -6.69 -25.16 -10.86
C SER A 315 -5.26 -24.96 -10.37
N PRO A 316 -4.97 -23.79 -9.83
CA PRO A 316 -3.60 -23.41 -9.68
C PRO A 316 -2.94 -24.27 -8.59
N ARG A 317 -1.68 -24.63 -8.80
CA ARG A 317 -0.99 -25.62 -7.97
C ARG A 317 -0.63 -25.02 -6.62
N VAL A 318 -1.36 -25.45 -5.60
CA VAL A 318 -1.07 -25.17 -4.19
C VAL A 318 -0.24 -26.30 -3.58
N ASP A 319 0.57 -25.98 -2.58
CA ASP A 319 1.35 -26.99 -1.86
C ASP A 319 0.49 -27.98 -1.06
N ALA A 320 1.09 -29.06 -0.58
CA ALA A 320 0.36 -30.12 0.13
C ALA A 320 -0.26 -29.62 1.45
N GLU A 321 0.39 -28.70 2.16
CA GLU A 321 -0.12 -28.19 3.44
C GLU A 321 -1.39 -27.35 3.23
N LEU A 322 -1.41 -26.48 2.20
CA LEU A 322 -2.56 -25.67 1.84
C LEU A 322 -3.72 -26.54 1.31
N GLN A 323 -3.42 -27.64 0.61
CA GLN A 323 -4.43 -28.63 0.23
C GLN A 323 -5.06 -29.30 1.45
N GLU A 324 -4.27 -29.69 2.46
CA GLU A 324 -4.80 -30.25 3.70
C GLU A 324 -5.64 -29.22 4.48
N MET A 325 -5.21 -27.96 4.53
CA MET A 325 -5.99 -26.88 5.13
C MET A 325 -7.35 -26.68 4.43
N ALA A 326 -7.36 -26.68 3.09
CA ALA A 326 -8.60 -26.61 2.31
C ALA A 326 -9.52 -27.82 2.61
N LYS A 327 -8.98 -29.04 2.62
CA LYS A 327 -9.76 -30.24 3.00
C LYS A 327 -10.36 -30.10 4.40
N LYS A 328 -9.59 -29.58 5.36
CA LYS A 328 -10.04 -29.34 6.74
C LYS A 328 -11.17 -28.32 6.81
N PHE A 329 -11.07 -27.22 6.05
CA PHE A 329 -12.12 -26.21 5.92
C PHE A 329 -13.43 -26.83 5.42
N TRP A 330 -13.40 -27.49 4.24
CA TRP A 330 -14.60 -28.09 3.66
C TRP A 330 -15.20 -29.19 4.54
N GLY A 331 -14.35 -30.01 5.17
CA GLY A 331 -14.81 -31.01 6.14
C GLY A 331 -15.50 -30.40 7.37
N THR A 332 -15.04 -29.23 7.81
CA THR A 332 -15.65 -28.49 8.93
C THR A 332 -16.98 -27.87 8.51
N GLU A 333 -17.06 -27.27 7.32
CA GLU A 333 -18.28 -26.69 6.78
C GLU A 333 -19.39 -27.74 6.63
N VAL A 334 -19.09 -28.90 6.03
CA VAL A 334 -20.06 -30.01 5.89
C VAL A 334 -20.58 -30.48 7.25
N ARG A 335 -19.73 -30.55 8.28
CA ARG A 335 -20.15 -30.91 9.64
C ARG A 335 -21.08 -29.87 10.25
N LEU A 336 -20.82 -28.59 10.03
CA LEU A 336 -21.69 -27.50 10.46
C LEU A 336 -23.04 -27.55 9.75
N GLU A 337 -23.06 -27.68 8.42
CA GLU A 337 -24.29 -27.79 7.65
C GLU A 337 -25.15 -28.98 8.10
N HIS A 338 -24.52 -30.12 8.34
CA HIS A 338 -25.21 -31.31 8.85
C HIS A 338 -25.74 -31.09 10.28
N ALA A 339 -25.01 -30.38 11.13
CA ALA A 339 -25.46 -30.03 12.49
C ALA A 339 -26.56 -28.95 12.51
N LEU A 340 -26.67 -28.14 11.45
CA LEU A 340 -27.73 -27.14 11.24
C LEU A 340 -29.01 -27.73 10.63
N SER A 341 -28.91 -28.80 9.84
CA SER A 341 -30.02 -29.44 9.11
C SER A 341 -30.95 -30.30 9.99
N GLY A 342 -31.17 -29.92 11.24
CA GLY A 342 -32.02 -30.66 12.18
C GLY A 342 -33.48 -30.78 11.73
N PRO A 343 -34.23 -31.81 12.18
CA PRO A 343 -35.59 -32.14 11.71
C PRO A 343 -36.67 -31.09 12.04
N LEU A 344 -36.32 -30.05 12.80
CA LEU A 344 -37.22 -28.94 13.09
C LEU A 344 -36.98 -27.86 12.03
N ASP A 345 -37.90 -27.78 11.08
CA ASP A 345 -38.00 -26.89 9.90
C ASP A 345 -38.08 -25.37 10.25
N ARG A 346 -37.43 -24.96 11.33
CA ARG A 346 -37.11 -23.56 11.57
C ARG A 346 -35.86 -23.30 10.76
N ARG A 347 -36.03 -22.65 9.61
CA ARG A 347 -34.96 -21.99 8.87
C ARG A 347 -34.23 -21.05 9.82
N SER A 348 -33.26 -21.57 10.56
CA SER A 348 -32.28 -20.74 11.25
C SER A 348 -31.55 -20.00 10.13
N GLU A 349 -31.65 -18.69 10.12
CA GLU A 349 -30.95 -17.82 9.16
C GLU A 349 -29.43 -17.98 9.27
N VAL A 350 -28.95 -18.61 10.36
CA VAL A 350 -27.54 -18.87 10.66
C VAL A 350 -27.00 -20.01 9.83
N GLY A 351 -26.18 -19.68 8.82
CA GLY A 351 -25.42 -20.65 8.02
C GLY A 351 -24.06 -21.03 8.64
N ALA A 352 -23.43 -22.07 8.10
CA ALA A 352 -22.09 -22.52 8.53
C ALA A 352 -21.05 -21.38 8.45
N TRP A 353 -21.09 -20.59 7.37
CA TRP A 353 -20.25 -19.41 7.18
C TRP A 353 -20.38 -18.38 8.32
N GLU A 354 -21.60 -18.15 8.82
CA GLU A 354 -21.85 -17.19 9.89
C GLU A 354 -21.15 -17.59 11.20
N ILE A 355 -21.19 -18.89 11.52
CA ILE A 355 -20.51 -19.46 12.69
C ILE A 355 -18.98 -19.31 12.55
N LEU A 356 -18.44 -19.61 11.35
CA LEU A 356 -17.00 -19.48 11.09
C LEU A 356 -16.52 -18.03 11.22
N ILE A 357 -17.24 -17.07 10.64
CA ILE A 357 -16.88 -15.65 10.75
C ILE A 357 -16.97 -15.16 12.20
N ARG A 358 -18.07 -15.43 12.91
CA ARG A 358 -18.19 -15.03 14.31
C ARG A 358 -17.09 -15.64 15.17
N ARG A 359 -16.73 -16.90 14.93
CA ARG A 359 -15.64 -17.56 15.65
C ARG A 359 -14.28 -16.95 15.33
N ALA A 360 -14.03 -16.61 14.06
CA ALA A 360 -12.79 -15.97 13.62
C ALA A 360 -12.61 -14.58 14.23
N VAL A 361 -13.71 -13.82 14.38
CA VAL A 361 -13.70 -12.48 14.98
C VAL A 361 -13.52 -12.53 16.50
N ARG A 362 -14.31 -13.35 17.21
CA ARG A 362 -14.29 -13.41 18.69
C ARG A 362 -13.04 -14.05 19.28
N GLY A 363 -12.30 -14.85 18.51
CA GLY A 363 -11.15 -15.59 19.03
C GLY A 363 -11.53 -16.72 20.00
N PRO A 364 -10.53 -17.43 20.56
CA PRO A 364 -10.75 -18.57 21.44
C PRO A 364 -11.46 -18.16 22.74
N GLY A 365 -12.59 -18.80 23.04
CA GLY A 365 -13.34 -18.55 24.25
C GLY A 365 -14.63 -19.37 24.36
N GLU A 366 -15.12 -19.52 25.60
CA GLU A 366 -16.35 -20.26 25.92
C GLU A 366 -17.62 -19.43 25.62
N SER A 367 -17.78 -19.00 24.38
CA SER A 367 -19.06 -18.45 23.93
C SER A 367 -19.99 -19.62 23.54
N GLU A 368 -20.52 -20.35 24.52
CA GLU A 368 -21.48 -21.45 24.28
C GLU A 368 -22.66 -21.02 23.38
N ASP A 369 -23.03 -19.74 23.43
CA ASP A 369 -24.08 -19.14 22.61
C ASP A 369 -23.83 -19.25 21.09
N LEU A 370 -22.57 -19.32 20.65
CA LEU A 370 -22.24 -19.39 19.22
C LEU A 370 -22.73 -20.70 18.58
N TYR A 371 -22.71 -21.78 19.34
CA TYR A 371 -23.07 -23.12 18.88
C TYR A 371 -24.47 -23.55 19.33
N ALA A 372 -25.19 -22.67 20.04
CA ALA A 372 -26.56 -22.91 20.46
C ALA A 372 -27.52 -23.30 19.31
N PRO A 373 -27.39 -22.75 18.08
CA PRO A 373 -28.23 -23.16 16.95
C PRO A 373 -28.02 -24.60 16.47
N LEU A 374 -26.90 -25.24 16.81
CA LEU A 374 -26.59 -26.60 16.35
C LEU A 374 -27.39 -27.65 17.10
N GLU A 375 -27.76 -28.73 16.40
CA GLU A 375 -28.42 -29.90 16.99
C GLU A 375 -27.59 -30.43 18.18
N PRO A 376 -28.18 -30.64 19.38
CA PRO A 376 -27.41 -31.00 20.58
C PRO A 376 -26.52 -32.24 20.43
N SER A 377 -27.00 -33.24 19.68
CA SER A 377 -26.27 -34.49 19.43
C SER A 377 -25.02 -34.30 18.55
N ARG A 378 -25.02 -33.28 17.69
CA ARG A 378 -23.96 -32.98 16.70
C ARG A 378 -23.11 -31.77 17.08
N ARG A 379 -23.55 -30.99 18.07
CA ARG A 379 -22.89 -29.76 18.53
C ARG A 379 -21.44 -30.00 18.95
N GLY A 380 -21.19 -31.02 19.76
CA GLY A 380 -19.84 -31.32 20.27
C GLY A 380 -18.83 -31.57 19.14
N PRO A 381 -19.09 -32.54 18.23
CA PRO A 381 -18.23 -32.79 17.07
C PRO A 381 -18.06 -31.60 16.13
N ALA A 382 -19.12 -30.84 15.87
CA ALA A 382 -19.04 -29.66 15.01
C ALA A 382 -18.22 -28.52 15.65
N LYS A 383 -18.45 -28.24 16.94
CA LYS A 383 -17.63 -27.30 17.73
C LYS A 383 -16.17 -27.70 17.69
N ALA A 384 -15.85 -28.97 17.99
CA ALA A 384 -14.47 -29.46 17.96
C ALA A 384 -13.81 -29.28 16.58
N ALA A 385 -14.54 -29.52 15.48
CA ALA A 385 -14.04 -29.29 14.13
C ALA A 385 -13.74 -27.81 13.84
N VAL A 386 -14.62 -26.91 14.29
CA VAL A 386 -14.41 -25.46 14.15
C VAL A 386 -13.20 -25.00 14.96
N GLU A 387 -13.06 -25.44 16.21
CA GLU A 387 -11.93 -25.08 17.07
C GLU A 387 -10.61 -25.57 16.49
N ASP A 388 -10.59 -26.81 15.99
CA ASP A 388 -9.42 -27.42 15.33
C ASP A 388 -9.06 -26.66 14.04
N LEU A 389 -10.03 -26.26 13.22
CA LEU A 389 -9.80 -25.42 12.05
C LEU A 389 -9.24 -24.04 12.44
N MET A 390 -9.80 -23.39 13.46
CA MET A 390 -9.38 -22.04 13.89
C MET A 390 -7.96 -22.03 14.46
N HIS A 391 -7.56 -23.12 15.12
CA HIS A 391 -6.18 -23.28 15.59
C HIS A 391 -5.18 -23.31 14.42
N ASP A 392 -5.46 -24.09 13.37
CA ASP A 392 -4.61 -24.08 12.16
C ASP A 392 -4.66 -22.72 11.48
N LEU A 393 -5.85 -22.11 11.38
CA LEU A 393 -6.05 -20.80 10.76
C LEU A 393 -5.21 -19.72 11.45
N GLU A 394 -5.03 -19.79 12.78
CA GLU A 394 -4.16 -18.89 13.53
C GLU A 394 -2.69 -19.05 13.13
N LYS A 395 -2.22 -20.29 12.95
CA LYS A 395 -0.87 -20.56 12.42
C LYS A 395 -0.68 -19.96 11.02
N TRP A 396 -1.62 -20.21 10.11
CA TRP A 396 -1.60 -19.64 8.75
C TRP A 396 -1.73 -18.12 8.74
N SER A 397 -2.48 -17.55 9.68
CA SER A 397 -2.63 -16.11 9.86
C SER A 397 -1.32 -15.45 10.31
N MET A 398 -0.58 -16.10 11.22
CA MET A 398 0.75 -15.62 11.63
C MET A 398 1.76 -15.72 10.49
N GLU A 399 1.68 -16.76 9.67
CA GLU A 399 2.54 -16.93 8.51
C GLU A 399 2.31 -15.84 7.46
N LEU A 400 1.04 -15.56 7.13
CA LEU A 400 0.65 -14.47 6.22
C LEU A 400 1.25 -13.12 6.64
N GLN A 401 1.25 -12.84 7.94
CA GLN A 401 1.82 -11.61 8.50
C GLN A 401 3.35 -11.58 8.48
N ARG A 402 4.01 -12.73 8.68
CA ARG A 402 5.46 -12.81 8.90
C ARG A 402 6.28 -13.05 7.65
N HIS A 403 5.70 -13.63 6.60
CA HIS A 403 6.45 -13.97 5.39
C HIS A 403 6.93 -12.72 4.64
N CYS A 404 6.01 -11.78 4.38
CA CYS A 404 6.29 -10.49 3.75
C CYS A 404 5.61 -9.37 4.55
N PRO A 405 6.14 -8.98 5.73
CA PRO A 405 5.45 -8.06 6.64
C PRO A 405 5.21 -6.67 6.03
N GLN A 406 6.08 -6.21 5.14
CA GLN A 406 5.92 -4.94 4.43
C GLN A 406 4.70 -4.98 3.49
N ASP A 407 4.58 -6.01 2.67
CA ASP A 407 3.47 -6.17 1.73
C ASP A 407 2.15 -6.43 2.47
N TRP A 408 2.19 -7.21 3.54
CA TRP A 408 1.06 -7.41 4.43
C TRP A 408 0.56 -6.10 5.04
N ASN A 409 1.45 -5.30 5.64
CA ASN A 409 1.08 -4.03 6.27
C ASN A 409 0.48 -3.05 5.25
N GLU A 410 1.02 -3.01 4.04
CA GLU A 410 0.46 -2.21 2.95
C GLU A 410 -0.93 -2.71 2.53
N CYS A 411 -1.10 -4.03 2.35
CA CYS A 411 -2.38 -4.65 2.02
C CYS A 411 -3.45 -4.33 3.07
N VAL A 412 -3.13 -4.49 4.36
CA VAL A 412 -4.06 -4.15 5.46
C VAL A 412 -4.38 -2.66 5.48
N SER A 413 -3.39 -1.79 5.22
CA SER A 413 -3.61 -0.35 5.10
C SER A 413 -4.62 -0.02 3.99
N VAL A 414 -4.47 -0.66 2.82
CA VAL A 414 -5.40 -0.54 1.69
C VAL A 414 -6.81 -1.04 2.08
N LEU A 415 -6.92 -2.24 2.64
CA LEU A 415 -8.20 -2.82 3.05
C LEU A 415 -8.92 -1.94 4.07
N THR A 416 -8.22 -1.49 5.12
CA THR A 416 -8.80 -0.65 6.17
C THR A 416 -9.26 0.71 5.64
N GLN A 417 -8.52 1.31 4.72
CA GLN A 417 -8.92 2.55 4.05
C GLN A 417 -10.20 2.36 3.23
N CYS A 418 -10.28 1.28 2.44
CA CYS A 418 -11.46 0.95 1.64
C CYS A 418 -12.68 0.58 2.51
N LEU A 419 -12.47 -0.05 3.66
CA LEU A 419 -13.53 -0.42 4.60
C LEU A 419 -14.07 0.78 5.37
N SER A 420 -13.21 1.74 5.71
CA SER A 420 -13.61 2.90 6.51
C SER A 420 -14.46 3.90 5.73
N GLY A 421 -14.34 3.94 4.40
CA GLY A 421 -15.04 4.91 3.52
C GLY A 421 -14.68 6.38 3.79
N LYS A 422 -13.88 6.66 4.83
CA LYS A 422 -13.36 7.97 5.15
C LYS A 422 -12.26 8.30 4.14
N SER A 423 -12.55 9.22 3.23
CA SER A 423 -11.48 9.99 2.60
C SER A 423 -10.65 10.58 3.73
N ARG A 424 -9.31 10.65 3.57
CA ARG A 424 -8.41 11.33 4.54
C ARG A 424 -8.71 12.83 4.50
N SER A 425 -9.90 13.22 4.94
CA SER A 425 -10.29 14.60 5.11
C SER A 425 -9.50 15.14 6.30
N GLU A 426 -8.81 16.26 6.07
CA GLU A 426 -8.08 17.05 7.07
C GLU A 426 -6.66 16.57 7.41
N ARG A 427 -5.77 16.47 6.40
CA ARG A 427 -4.38 16.87 6.63
C ARG A 427 -4.27 18.39 6.45
N PRO A 428 -3.54 19.12 7.31
CA PRO A 428 -3.42 20.57 7.21
C PRO A 428 -2.89 20.95 5.83
N THR A 429 -3.72 21.65 5.06
CA THR A 429 -3.44 22.14 3.71
C THR A 429 -2.74 23.49 3.70
N GLU A 430 -2.54 24.11 4.87
CA GLU A 430 -1.93 25.43 4.93
C GLU A 430 -0.48 25.40 4.43
N PHE A 431 -0.21 26.29 3.49
CA PHE A 431 1.13 26.60 3.02
C PHE A 431 1.96 27.13 4.21
N VAL A 432 2.75 26.25 4.82
CA VAL A 432 3.75 26.62 5.82
C VAL A 432 5.10 26.71 5.12
N VAL A 433 5.59 27.94 4.96
CA VAL A 433 6.95 28.25 4.48
C VAL A 433 8.00 27.63 5.38
#